data_AF-U7V292-F1
#
_entry.id   AF-U7V292-F1
#
_cell.length_a   1.000
_cell.length_b   1.000
_cell.length_c   1.000
_cell.angle_alpha   90.00
_cell.angle_beta   90.00
_cell.angle_gamma   90.00
#
_symmetry.space_group_name_H-M   'P 1'
#
loop_
_entity.id
_entity.type
_entity.pdbx_description
1 polymer ?
#
loop_
_entity_poly.entity_id
_entity_poly.type
_entity_poly.pdbx_seq_one_letter_code
_entity_poly.pdbx_strand_id
1 'polypeptide(L)'
;MFLSPGEKILKYRKHYKIKQEDITGDKVSKTYLGMVESGRKSLSKKMSVIFYKNLKRIVEELGEELTITYESFIETSEEQAKKYLDKVIKDREINNKWLVEEGILKVSKIDQIKYIIDLAEMYLKLENTNEARRMYSKLFQRITEIKKYEKEFEIFINLCAKHEKYEIISLLFNKYKDDILANQILKRNDKIYYLYLF
;
A
#
# COMPACT_ATOMS: atom_id res chain seq x y z
N MET A 1 -1.30 9.62 4.64
CA MET A 1 -2.62 8.98 4.63
C MET A 1 -3.21 9.07 3.24
N PHE A 2 -3.66 7.94 2.70
CA PHE A 2 -4.22 7.84 1.34
C PHE A 2 -5.75 7.88 1.40
N LEU A 3 -6.33 8.95 0.85
CA LEU A 3 -7.76 9.25 1.00
C LEU A 3 -8.55 8.86 -0.25
N SER A 4 -9.70 8.23 -0.07
CA SER A 4 -10.69 8.07 -1.13
C SER A 4 -11.26 9.43 -1.58
N PRO A 5 -11.89 9.51 -2.76
CA PRO A 5 -12.55 10.75 -3.19
C PRO A 5 -13.61 11.25 -2.21
N GLY A 6 -14.34 10.35 -1.56
CA GLY A 6 -15.31 10.70 -0.51
C GLY A 6 -14.66 11.30 0.74
N GLU A 7 -13.55 10.71 1.21
CA GLU A 7 -12.78 11.25 2.34
C GLU A 7 -12.13 12.59 2.00
N LYS A 8 -11.70 12.80 0.74
CA LYS A 8 -11.21 14.10 0.26
C LYS A 8 -12.31 15.15 0.30
N ILE A 9 -13.51 14.83 -0.20
CA ILE A 9 -14.67 15.74 -0.10
C ILE A 9 -14.92 16.14 1.35
N LEU A 10 -14.99 15.15 2.25
CA LEU A 10 -15.20 15.38 3.66
C LEU A 10 -14.10 16.27 4.27
N LYS A 11 -12.83 16.00 3.94
CA LYS A 11 -11.68 16.77 4.42
C LYS A 11 -11.78 18.24 4.03
N TYR A 12 -11.96 18.54 2.74
CA TYR A 12 -12.04 19.92 2.26
C TYR A 12 -13.30 20.62 2.76
N ARG A 13 -14.45 19.94 2.75
CA ARG A 13 -15.70 20.49 3.27
C ARG A 13 -15.55 20.92 4.74
N LYS A 14 -14.93 20.08 5.58
CA LYS A 14 -14.67 20.42 6.98
C LYS A 14 -13.64 21.54 7.14
N HIS A 15 -12.58 21.53 6.33
CA HIS A 15 -11.54 22.56 6.35
C HIS A 15 -12.12 23.96 6.12
N TYR A 16 -12.93 24.11 5.06
CA TYR A 16 -13.58 25.38 4.70
C TYR A 16 -14.95 25.60 5.39
N LYS A 17 -15.32 24.75 6.35
CA LYS A 17 -16.60 24.83 7.10
C LYS A 17 -17.87 24.86 6.22
N ILE A 18 -17.83 24.20 5.06
CA ILE A 18 -18.92 24.15 4.09
C ILE A 18 -20.00 23.14 4.56
N LYS A 19 -21.29 23.47 4.44
CA LYS A 19 -22.36 22.50 4.75
C LYS A 19 -22.55 21.54 3.58
N GLN A 20 -23.08 20.36 3.87
CA GLN A 20 -23.36 19.38 2.81
C GLN A 20 -24.36 19.91 1.77
N GLU A 21 -25.31 20.75 2.20
CA GLU A 21 -26.33 21.38 1.34
C GLU A 21 -25.69 22.33 0.33
N ASP A 22 -24.69 23.11 0.76
CA ASP A 22 -24.00 24.09 -0.09
C ASP A 22 -23.22 23.40 -1.23
N ILE A 23 -22.57 22.27 -0.93
CA ILE A 23 -21.78 21.54 -1.92
C ILE A 23 -22.64 20.63 -2.81
N THR A 24 -23.80 20.14 -2.33
CA THR A 24 -24.73 19.35 -3.16
C THR A 24 -25.56 20.22 -4.09
N GLY A 25 -25.95 21.42 -3.64
CA GLY A 25 -26.98 22.23 -4.28
C GLY A 25 -28.26 21.43 -4.53
N ASP A 26 -28.99 21.78 -5.59
CA ASP A 26 -30.24 21.10 -5.95
C ASP A 26 -30.04 19.84 -6.80
N LYS A 27 -28.79 19.54 -7.19
CA LYS A 27 -28.46 18.50 -8.17
C LYS A 27 -28.19 17.14 -7.54
N VAL A 28 -27.91 17.10 -6.24
CA VAL A 28 -27.49 15.89 -5.52
C VAL A 28 -28.17 15.87 -4.17
N SER A 29 -28.64 14.70 -3.71
CA SER A 29 -29.22 14.62 -2.38
C SER A 29 -28.12 14.67 -1.30
N LYS A 30 -28.40 15.37 -0.19
CA LYS A 30 -27.55 15.38 1.01
C LYS A 30 -27.26 13.96 1.51
N THR A 31 -28.25 13.07 1.43
CA THR A 31 -28.11 11.66 1.80
C THR A 31 -27.09 10.94 0.91
N TYR A 32 -27.08 11.20 -0.40
CA TYR A 32 -26.07 10.64 -1.30
C TYR A 32 -24.67 11.09 -0.90
N LEU A 33 -24.47 12.39 -0.67
CA LEU A 33 -23.18 12.91 -0.21
C LEU A 33 -22.77 12.29 1.12
N GLY A 34 -23.69 12.18 2.08
CA GLY A 34 -23.41 11.52 3.36
C GLY A 34 -22.98 10.06 3.22
N MET A 35 -23.55 9.31 2.26
CA MET A 35 -23.11 7.94 1.96
C MET A 35 -21.73 7.90 1.30
N VAL A 36 -21.41 8.88 0.45
CA VAL A 36 -20.10 9.00 -0.20
C VAL A 36 -19.01 9.36 0.81
N GLU A 37 -19.25 10.35 1.66
CA GLU A 37 -18.32 10.78 2.71
C GLU A 37 -18.06 9.67 3.74
N SER A 38 -19.04 8.79 3.99
CA SER A 38 -18.88 7.65 4.89
C SER A 38 -18.30 6.40 4.21
N GLY A 39 -17.95 6.46 2.92
CA GLY A 39 -17.46 5.32 2.15
C GLY A 39 -18.51 4.23 1.84
N ARG A 40 -19.79 4.47 2.15
CA ARG A 40 -20.89 3.52 1.86
C ARG A 40 -21.30 3.52 0.39
N LYS A 41 -20.96 4.56 -0.36
CA LYS A 41 -21.25 4.66 -1.79
C LYS A 41 -20.06 5.22 -2.56
N SER A 42 -19.80 4.67 -3.74
CA SER A 42 -18.78 5.20 -4.63
C SER A 42 -19.22 6.52 -5.27
N LEU A 43 -18.24 7.40 -5.48
CA LEU A 43 -18.45 8.66 -6.16
C LEU A 43 -18.44 8.42 -7.68
N SER A 44 -19.55 8.74 -8.36
CA SER A 44 -19.60 8.62 -9.82
C SER A 44 -18.87 9.79 -10.48
N LYS A 45 -18.36 9.58 -11.71
CA LYS A 45 -17.66 10.61 -12.49
C LYS A 45 -18.51 11.88 -12.69
N LYS A 46 -19.82 11.73 -12.91
CA LYS A 46 -20.73 12.88 -13.04
C LYS A 46 -20.80 13.67 -11.74
N MET A 47 -20.89 12.98 -10.61
CA MET A 47 -20.97 13.60 -9.28
C MET A 47 -19.64 14.22 -8.85
N SER A 48 -18.51 13.60 -9.18
CA SER A 48 -17.19 14.16 -8.85
C SER A 48 -16.95 15.51 -9.52
N VAL A 49 -17.36 15.66 -10.78
CA VAL A 49 -17.29 16.96 -11.49
C VAL A 49 -18.16 18.01 -10.78
N ILE A 50 -19.38 17.64 -10.39
CA ILE A 50 -20.30 18.56 -9.70
C ILE A 50 -19.71 19.00 -8.37
N PHE A 51 -19.27 18.07 -7.53
CA PHE A 51 -18.70 18.40 -6.22
C PHE A 51 -17.43 19.21 -6.31
N TYR A 52 -16.52 18.89 -7.24
CA TYR A 52 -15.30 19.66 -7.42
C TYR A 52 -15.60 21.10 -7.87
N LYS A 53 -16.50 21.28 -8.84
CA LYS A 53 -16.90 22.62 -9.30
C LYS A 53 -17.56 23.44 -8.19
N ASN A 54 -18.45 22.82 -7.42
CA ASN A 54 -19.12 23.49 -6.30
C ASN A 54 -18.13 23.84 -5.19
N LEU A 55 -17.24 22.91 -4.83
CA LEU A 55 -16.18 23.16 -3.85
C LEU A 55 -15.29 24.33 -4.28
N LYS A 56 -14.79 24.29 -5.52
CA LYS A 56 -13.93 25.33 -6.07
C LYS A 56 -14.61 26.70 -6.02
N ARG A 57 -15.85 26.78 -6.53
CA ARG A 57 -16.65 28.02 -6.51
C ARG A 57 -16.81 28.57 -5.09
N ILE A 58 -17.18 27.73 -4.12
CA ILE A 58 -17.41 28.17 -2.73
C ILE A 58 -16.10 28.66 -2.11
N VAL A 59 -14.99 27.98 -2.35
CA VAL A 59 -13.66 28.37 -1.83
C VAL A 59 -13.21 29.70 -2.43
N GLU A 60 -13.41 29.90 -3.73
CA GLU A 60 -13.12 31.16 -4.42
C GLU A 60 -14.02 32.31 -3.92
N GLU A 61 -15.30 32.05 -3.64
CA GLU A 61 -16.23 33.02 -3.04
C GLU A 61 -15.82 33.43 -1.61
N LEU A 62 -15.10 32.58 -0.89
CA LEU A 62 -14.50 32.90 0.41
C LEU A 62 -13.21 33.73 0.28
N GLY A 63 -12.73 33.99 -0.95
CA GLY A 63 -11.48 34.68 -1.22
C GLY A 63 -10.24 33.79 -1.05
N GLU A 64 -10.41 32.47 -1.00
CA GLU A 64 -9.33 31.49 -0.91
C GLU A 64 -9.12 30.76 -2.25
N GLU A 65 -7.92 30.19 -2.46
CA GLU A 65 -7.62 29.39 -3.65
C GLU A 65 -7.72 27.89 -3.32
N LEU A 66 -8.49 27.15 -4.11
CA LEU A 66 -8.52 25.69 -3.99
C LEU A 66 -7.22 25.09 -4.54
N THR A 67 -6.32 24.71 -3.64
CA THR A 67 -4.96 24.19 -3.95
C THR A 67 -4.91 22.82 -4.63
N ILE A 68 -6.03 22.10 -4.76
CA ILE A 68 -6.07 20.79 -5.41
C ILE A 68 -6.65 20.85 -6.80
N THR A 69 -6.05 20.08 -7.72
CA THR A 69 -6.60 19.87 -9.05
C THR A 69 -7.74 18.86 -9.05
N TYR A 70 -8.52 18.83 -10.13
CA TYR A 70 -9.60 17.87 -10.30
C TYR A 70 -9.07 16.44 -10.34
N GLU A 71 -7.94 16.22 -11.00
CA GLU A 71 -7.29 14.92 -11.13
C GLU A 71 -6.90 14.38 -9.75
N SER A 72 -6.26 15.22 -8.91
CA SER A 72 -5.94 14.84 -7.54
C SER A 72 -7.19 14.62 -6.69
N PHE A 73 -8.26 15.38 -6.92
CA PHE A 73 -9.51 15.23 -6.18
C PHE A 73 -10.19 13.88 -6.40
N ILE A 74 -10.23 13.40 -7.64
CA ILE A 74 -10.89 12.12 -8.00
C ILE A 74 -10.01 10.90 -7.83
N GLU A 75 -8.71 11.12 -7.65
CA GLU A 75 -7.75 10.04 -7.48
C GLU A 75 -8.14 9.14 -6.29
N THR A 76 -8.11 7.84 -6.53
CA THR A 76 -8.42 6.83 -5.52
C THR A 76 -7.30 6.71 -4.49
N SER A 77 -7.61 6.14 -3.33
CA SER A 77 -6.59 5.85 -2.31
C SER A 77 -5.51 4.89 -2.83
N GLU A 78 -5.91 3.91 -3.67
CA GLU A 78 -4.99 2.99 -4.32
C GLU A 78 -4.04 3.69 -5.30
N GLU A 79 -4.54 4.57 -6.18
CA GLU A 79 -3.70 5.33 -7.12
C GLU A 79 -2.70 6.23 -6.39
N GLN A 80 -3.13 6.91 -5.32
CA GLN A 80 -2.21 7.70 -4.48
C GLN A 80 -1.14 6.82 -3.84
N ALA A 81 -1.53 5.64 -3.32
CA ALA A 81 -0.60 4.71 -2.71
C ALA A 81 0.44 4.21 -3.72
N LYS A 82 0.01 3.83 -4.93
CA LYS A 82 0.91 3.43 -6.03
C LYS A 82 1.91 4.53 -6.36
N LYS A 83 1.44 5.76 -6.62
CA LYS A 83 2.31 6.91 -6.90
C LYS A 83 3.32 7.18 -5.79
N TYR A 84 2.90 7.07 -4.53
CA TYR A 84 3.79 7.25 -3.40
C TYR A 84 4.85 6.15 -3.33
N LEU A 85 4.45 4.88 -3.44
CA LEU A 85 5.37 3.74 -3.39
C LEU A 85 6.36 3.76 -4.57
N ASP A 86 5.87 4.05 -5.78
CA ASP A 86 6.71 4.20 -6.98
C ASP A 86 7.75 5.30 -6.77
N LYS A 87 7.35 6.43 -6.18
CA LYS A 87 8.26 7.53 -5.85
C LYS A 87 9.30 7.11 -4.81
N VAL A 88 8.90 6.44 -3.73
CA VAL A 88 9.83 5.93 -2.69
C VAL A 88 10.88 4.99 -3.31
N ILE A 89 10.45 4.06 -4.17
CA ILE A 89 11.36 3.10 -4.82
C ILE A 89 12.31 3.80 -5.79
N LYS A 90 11.78 4.75 -6.59
CA LYS A 90 12.56 5.50 -7.56
C LYS A 90 13.61 6.38 -6.90
N ASP A 91 13.19 7.16 -5.91
CA ASP A 91 14.04 8.14 -5.22
C ASP A 91 14.94 7.45 -4.18
N ARG A 92 14.63 6.20 -3.80
CA ARG A 92 15.31 5.40 -2.77
C ARG A 92 15.32 6.08 -1.40
N GLU A 93 14.33 6.92 -1.14
CA GLU A 93 14.19 7.68 0.10
C GLU A 93 12.91 7.33 0.83
N ILE A 94 13.03 7.08 2.14
CA ILE A 94 11.90 6.74 3.00
C ILE A 94 11.72 7.83 4.03
N ASN A 95 10.88 8.78 3.69
CA ASN A 95 10.55 9.90 4.58
C ASN A 95 9.60 9.48 5.72
N ASN A 96 8.80 8.43 5.50
CA ASN A 96 7.86 7.94 6.50
C ASN A 96 7.59 6.43 6.32
N LYS A 97 8.12 5.61 7.23
CA LYS A 97 7.92 4.15 7.22
C LYS A 97 6.45 3.76 7.37
N TRP A 98 5.72 4.42 8.26
CA TRP A 98 4.29 4.12 8.46
C TRP A 98 3.48 4.37 7.18
N LEU A 99 3.81 5.42 6.43
CA LEU A 99 3.14 5.72 5.16
C LEU A 99 3.45 4.69 4.07
N VAL A 100 4.64 4.08 4.09
CA VAL A 100 4.95 2.93 3.23
C VAL A 100 4.07 1.73 3.59
N GLU A 101 3.94 1.41 4.87
CA GLU A 101 3.06 0.31 5.34
C GLU A 101 1.60 0.53 4.94
N GLU A 102 1.09 1.74 5.21
CA GLU A 102 -0.26 2.13 4.82
C GLU A 102 -0.43 1.99 3.30
N GLY A 103 0.56 2.42 2.52
CA GLY A 103 0.53 2.36 1.06
C GLY A 103 0.41 0.94 0.55
N ILE A 104 1.21 0.03 1.09
CA ILE A 104 1.12 -1.40 0.75
C ILE A 104 -0.30 -1.91 1.05
N LEU A 105 -0.86 -1.60 2.22
CA LEU A 105 -2.21 -2.08 2.56
C LEU A 105 -3.33 -1.50 1.68
N LYS A 106 -3.10 -0.37 1.01
CA LYS A 106 -4.08 0.30 0.15
C LYS A 106 -4.10 -0.20 -1.30
N VAL A 107 -3.09 -0.94 -1.75
CA VAL A 107 -3.04 -1.47 -3.12
C VAL A 107 -3.60 -2.89 -3.21
N SER A 108 -3.92 -3.33 -4.43
CA SER A 108 -4.40 -4.69 -4.71
C SER A 108 -3.44 -5.76 -4.18
N LYS A 109 -3.93 -6.97 -3.87
CA LYS A 109 -3.08 -8.06 -3.34
C LYS A 109 -1.90 -8.41 -4.26
N ILE A 110 -2.11 -8.33 -5.58
CA ILE A 110 -1.06 -8.58 -6.57
C ILE A 110 0.00 -7.47 -6.49
N ASP A 111 -0.44 -6.21 -6.44
CA ASP A 111 0.46 -5.08 -6.31
C ASP A 111 1.19 -5.07 -4.97
N GLN A 112 0.56 -5.53 -3.88
CA GLN A 112 1.23 -5.68 -2.58
C GLN A 112 2.47 -6.55 -2.69
N ILE A 113 2.34 -7.71 -3.33
CA ILE A 113 3.47 -8.63 -3.52
C ILE A 113 4.57 -7.94 -4.32
N LYS A 114 4.22 -7.30 -5.44
CA LYS A 114 5.16 -6.55 -6.28
C LYS A 114 5.90 -5.49 -5.46
N TYR A 115 5.18 -4.59 -4.78
CA TYR A 115 5.80 -3.51 -4.02
C TYR A 115 6.64 -4.00 -2.84
N ILE A 116 6.23 -5.08 -2.17
CA ILE A 116 7.03 -5.69 -1.10
C ILE A 116 8.39 -6.17 -1.64
N ILE A 117 8.42 -6.82 -2.81
CA ILE A 117 9.65 -7.27 -3.45
C ILE A 117 10.50 -6.07 -3.86
N ASP A 118 9.92 -5.09 -4.57
CA ASP A 118 10.65 -3.90 -5.03
C ASP A 118 11.26 -3.12 -3.85
N LEU A 119 10.53 -2.98 -2.75
CA LEU A 119 11.03 -2.36 -1.52
C LEU A 119 12.13 -3.18 -0.84
N ALA A 120 11.99 -4.52 -0.82
CA ALA A 120 13.03 -5.39 -0.27
C ALA A 120 14.34 -5.25 -1.05
N GLU A 121 14.27 -5.26 -2.38
CA GLU A 121 15.42 -5.06 -3.26
C GLU A 121 16.04 -3.67 -3.10
N MET A 122 15.21 -2.63 -2.98
CA MET A 122 15.67 -1.28 -2.68
C MET A 122 16.44 -1.23 -1.36
N TYR A 123 15.91 -1.82 -0.29
CA TYR A 123 16.60 -1.88 1.00
C TYR A 123 17.91 -2.65 0.93
N LEU A 124 18.00 -3.71 0.14
CA LEU A 124 19.25 -4.43 -0.10
C LEU A 124 20.30 -3.54 -0.79
N LYS A 125 19.89 -2.77 -1.80
CA LYS A 125 20.77 -1.81 -2.51
C LYS A 125 21.28 -0.69 -1.60
N LEU A 126 20.53 -0.35 -0.55
CA LEU A 126 20.91 0.61 0.48
C LEU A 126 21.64 -0.06 1.67
N GLU A 127 22.02 -1.34 1.53
CA GLU A 127 22.66 -2.15 2.57
C GLU A 127 21.85 -2.31 3.88
N ASN A 128 20.58 -1.90 3.87
CA ASN A 128 19.68 -2.01 5.01
C ASN A 128 19.05 -3.41 5.09
N THR A 129 19.90 -4.38 5.39
CA THR A 129 19.54 -5.80 5.37
C THR A 129 18.45 -6.20 6.37
N ASN A 130 18.30 -5.50 7.50
CA ASN A 130 17.24 -5.81 8.46
C ASN A 130 15.85 -5.38 7.94
N GLU A 131 15.75 -4.23 7.26
CA GLU A 131 14.48 -3.80 6.68
C GLU A 131 14.13 -4.64 5.43
N ALA A 132 15.11 -5.02 4.62
CA ALA A 132 14.90 -5.99 3.54
C ALA A 132 14.33 -7.32 4.07
N ARG A 133 14.92 -7.84 5.16
CA ARG A 133 14.42 -9.04 5.85
C ARG A 133 12.96 -8.88 6.30
N ARG A 134 12.61 -7.73 6.88
CA ARG A 134 11.22 -7.44 7.30
C ARG A 134 10.26 -7.41 6.12
N MET A 135 10.67 -6.86 4.97
CA MET A 135 9.85 -6.90 3.75
C MET A 135 9.66 -8.33 3.25
N TYR A 136 10.71 -9.13 3.15
CA TYR A 136 10.57 -10.53 2.76
C TYR A 136 9.72 -11.33 3.74
N SER A 137 9.83 -11.09 5.05
CA SER A 137 8.93 -11.71 6.03
C SER A 137 7.46 -11.45 5.71
N LYS A 138 7.12 -10.24 5.24
CA LYS A 138 5.76 -9.88 4.81
C LYS A 138 5.34 -10.55 3.51
N LEU A 139 6.26 -10.75 2.58
CA LEU A 139 6.03 -11.54 1.36
C LEU A 139 5.61 -12.96 1.73
N PHE A 140 6.42 -13.64 2.56
CA PHE A 140 6.17 -15.02 2.99
C PHE A 140 5.03 -15.17 4.00
N GLN A 141 4.49 -14.09 4.55
CA GLN A 141 3.20 -14.15 5.24
C GLN A 141 2.02 -14.17 4.25
N ARG A 142 2.16 -13.54 3.08
CA ARG A 142 1.08 -13.33 2.11
C ARG A 142 0.96 -14.44 1.06
N ILE A 143 2.08 -15.04 0.65
CA ILE A 143 2.06 -16.08 -0.39
C ILE A 143 1.78 -17.46 0.22
N THR A 144 1.17 -18.32 -0.59
CA THR A 144 0.85 -19.72 -0.24
C THR A 144 1.88 -20.72 -0.75
N GLU A 145 2.61 -20.39 -1.82
CA GLU A 145 3.60 -21.25 -2.48
C GLU A 145 4.90 -20.46 -2.69
N ILE A 146 6.05 -21.10 -2.44
CA ILE A 146 7.40 -20.57 -2.65
C ILE A 146 7.84 -20.72 -4.11
N LYS A 147 7.32 -21.70 -4.86
CA LYS A 147 7.81 -22.03 -6.22
C LYS A 147 8.07 -20.83 -7.16
N LYS A 148 7.25 -19.77 -7.08
CA LYS A 148 7.41 -18.56 -7.91
C LYS A 148 8.38 -17.51 -7.34
N TYR A 149 8.81 -17.71 -6.10
CA TYR A 149 9.58 -16.79 -5.26
C TYR A 149 10.79 -17.49 -4.60
N GLU A 150 11.34 -18.53 -5.24
CA GLU A 150 12.46 -19.32 -4.70
C GLU A 150 13.68 -18.45 -4.42
N LYS A 151 14.00 -17.52 -5.33
CA LYS A 151 15.11 -16.59 -5.18
C LYS A 151 14.91 -15.67 -3.97
N GLU A 152 13.72 -15.10 -3.82
CA GLU A 152 13.35 -14.25 -2.68
C GLU A 152 13.40 -15.05 -1.38
N PHE A 153 13.06 -16.33 -1.43
CA PHE A 153 13.11 -17.23 -0.27
C PHE A 153 14.54 -17.49 0.17
N GLU A 154 15.44 -17.84 -0.75
CA GLU A 154 16.86 -18.00 -0.45
C GLU A 154 17.47 -16.72 0.15
N ILE A 155 17.20 -15.57 -0.46
CA ILE A 155 17.64 -14.28 0.06
C ILE A 155 17.11 -14.07 1.48
N PHE A 156 15.83 -14.34 1.71
CA PHE A 156 15.22 -14.14 3.02
C PHE A 156 15.82 -15.04 4.09
N ILE A 157 16.06 -16.32 3.80
CA ILE A 157 16.70 -17.24 4.75
C ILE A 157 18.11 -16.76 5.10
N ASN A 158 18.90 -16.35 4.11
CA ASN A 158 20.24 -15.79 4.33
C ASN A 158 20.20 -14.53 5.21
N LEU A 159 19.22 -13.66 4.99
CA LEU A 159 19.00 -12.49 5.83
C LEU A 159 18.57 -12.87 7.25
N CYS A 160 17.70 -13.85 7.42
CA CYS A 160 17.33 -14.35 8.75
C CYS A 160 18.54 -14.92 9.49
N ALA A 161 19.37 -15.72 8.83
CA ALA A 161 20.61 -16.24 9.42
C ALA A 161 21.58 -15.11 9.80
N LYS A 162 21.78 -14.12 8.92
CA LYS A 162 22.62 -12.94 9.19
C LYS A 162 22.18 -12.15 10.43
N HIS A 163 20.87 -12.10 10.69
CA HIS A 163 20.26 -11.38 11.82
C HIS A 163 19.86 -12.29 12.98
N GLU A 164 20.36 -13.52 13.01
CA GLU A 164 20.10 -14.52 14.06
C GLU A 164 18.59 -14.73 14.33
N LYS A 165 17.77 -14.78 13.28
CA LYS A 165 16.32 -15.00 13.32
C LYS A 165 15.95 -16.42 12.90
N TYR A 166 16.53 -17.41 13.56
CA TYR A 166 16.36 -18.82 13.23
C TYR A 166 14.94 -19.34 13.48
N GLU A 167 14.22 -18.78 14.45
CA GLU A 167 12.84 -19.21 14.75
C GLU A 167 11.90 -18.92 13.56
N ILE A 168 12.15 -17.81 12.86
CA ILE A 168 11.39 -17.46 11.65
C ILE A 168 11.64 -18.51 10.56
N ILE A 169 12.87 -18.97 10.42
CA ILE A 169 13.26 -19.98 9.43
C ILE A 169 12.49 -21.28 9.70
N SER A 170 12.46 -21.75 10.95
CA SER A 170 11.73 -22.96 11.35
C SER A 170 10.22 -22.85 11.05
N LEU A 171 9.61 -21.69 11.32
CA LEU A 171 8.18 -21.47 11.03
C LEU A 171 7.87 -21.52 9.52
N LEU A 172 8.74 -20.97 8.68
CA LEU A 172 8.57 -21.00 7.23
C LEU A 172 8.69 -22.41 6.69
N PHE A 173 9.67 -23.17 7.16
CA PHE A 173 9.85 -24.55 6.74
C PHE A 173 8.61 -25.39 7.05
N ASN A 174 8.02 -25.20 8.22
CA ASN A 174 6.75 -25.85 8.56
C ASN A 174 5.61 -25.39 7.64
N LYS A 175 5.52 -24.09 7.37
CA LYS A 175 4.47 -23.53 6.49
C LYS A 175 4.56 -24.07 5.06
N TYR A 176 5.78 -24.25 4.53
CA TYR A 176 6.02 -24.56 3.12
C TYR A 176 6.62 -25.95 2.90
N LYS A 177 6.48 -26.85 3.88
CA LYS A 177 7.06 -28.19 3.88
C LYS A 177 6.83 -28.94 2.56
N ASP A 178 5.58 -28.98 2.11
CA ASP A 178 5.21 -29.74 0.92
C ASP A 178 5.84 -29.14 -0.34
N ASP A 179 5.85 -27.81 -0.46
CA ASP A 179 6.38 -27.12 -1.63
C ASP A 179 7.91 -27.24 -1.72
N ILE A 180 8.57 -27.23 -0.57
CA ILE A 180 10.02 -27.43 -0.43
C ILE A 180 10.42 -28.85 -0.82
N LEU A 181 9.68 -29.86 -0.35
CA LEU A 181 9.93 -31.26 -0.68
C LEU A 181 9.64 -31.55 -2.15
N ALA A 182 8.52 -31.06 -2.68
CA ALA A 182 8.07 -31.32 -4.04
C ALA A 182 8.99 -30.69 -5.10
N ASN A 183 9.51 -29.48 -4.87
CA ASN A 183 10.28 -28.75 -5.87
C ASN A 183 11.81 -28.80 -5.64
N GLN A 184 12.28 -29.58 -4.65
CA GLN A 184 13.72 -29.71 -4.32
C GLN A 184 14.43 -28.37 -4.06
N ILE A 185 13.69 -27.35 -3.61
CA ILE A 185 14.13 -25.94 -3.50
C ILE A 185 15.41 -25.80 -2.67
N LEU A 186 15.64 -26.70 -1.71
CA LEU A 186 16.76 -26.65 -0.78
C LEU A 186 17.93 -27.58 -1.10
N LYS A 187 17.84 -28.43 -2.13
CA LYS A 187 18.94 -29.36 -2.45
C LYS A 187 20.23 -28.66 -2.93
N ARG A 188 20.18 -27.35 -3.18
CA ARG A 188 21.34 -26.53 -3.61
C ARG A 188 22.03 -25.77 -2.48
N ASN A 189 21.46 -25.74 -1.27
CA ASN A 189 21.95 -24.91 -0.16
C ASN A 189 22.08 -25.75 1.13
N ASP A 190 23.15 -26.54 1.20
CA ASP A 190 23.41 -27.50 2.28
C ASP A 190 23.26 -26.88 3.68
N LYS A 191 23.82 -25.69 3.93
CA LYS A 191 23.76 -25.02 5.25
C LYS A 191 22.34 -24.72 5.73
N ILE A 192 21.43 -24.39 4.82
CA ILE A 192 20.04 -24.04 5.14
C ILE A 192 19.22 -25.31 5.39
N TYR A 193 19.46 -26.35 4.61
CA TYR A 193 18.83 -27.66 4.79
C TYR A 193 19.26 -28.30 6.12
N TYR A 194 20.52 -28.15 6.54
CA TYR A 194 20.98 -28.61 7.85
C TYR A 194 20.30 -27.89 9.02
N LEU A 195 20.02 -26.57 8.92
CA LEU A 195 19.25 -25.83 9.94
C LEU A 195 17.76 -26.23 9.99
N TYR A 196 17.26 -26.95 8.99
CA TYR A 196 15.90 -27.48 8.98
C TYR A 196 15.81 -28.88 9.59
N LEU A 197 16.87 -29.69 9.44
CA LEU A 197 16.90 -31.08 9.92
C LEU A 197 17.25 -31.21 11.42
N PHE A 198 17.78 -30.16 12.03
CA PHE A 198 18.22 -30.10 13.44
C PHE A 198 17.61 -28.90 14.15
#